data_AF-A0A7J0D911-F1
#
_entry.id   AF-A0A7J0D911-F1
#
_cell.length_a   1.000
_cell.length_b   1.000
_cell.length_c   1.000
_cell.angle_alpha   90.00
_cell.angle_beta   90.00
_cell.angle_gamma   90.00
#
_symmetry.space_group_name_H-M   'P 1'
#
loop_
_entity.id
_entity.type
_entity.pdbx_description
1 polymer ?
#
loop_
_entity_poly.entity_id
_entity_poly.type
_entity_poly.pdbx_seq_one_letter_code
_entity_poly.pdbx_strand_id
1 'polypeptide(L)'
;MKGRRFLSIPVFSVFLVLGFVYYVTVFIFLEDWLGLQTSAGSLNAMIFTFLAFLSLFSFFSCVLTDPGGVPSSYVPDVEDSGVADQELKKTDHHCMWINNCVGNRNYKAFIVLVFYATMSSFYSSVVIICCAIEKDWNFVEVFLSRSFYVSQ
;
A
#
# COMPACT_ATOMS: atom_id res chain seq x y z
N MET A 1 10.26 -24.85 2.67
CA MET A 1 11.02 -23.62 2.31
C MET A 1 10.13 -22.35 2.19
N LYS A 2 9.02 -22.21 2.94
CA LYS A 2 8.21 -20.97 2.94
C LYS A 2 8.82 -19.85 3.81
N GLY A 3 9.46 -20.21 4.92
CA GLY A 3 10.06 -19.24 5.86
C GLY A 3 11.21 -18.38 5.31
N ARG A 4 11.99 -18.89 4.34
CA ARG A 4 13.07 -18.11 3.70
C ARG A 4 12.56 -16.95 2.84
N ARG A 5 11.31 -17.02 2.35
CA ARG A 5 10.73 -15.94 1.54
C ARG A 5 10.24 -14.77 2.41
N PHE A 6 9.76 -15.07 3.61
CA PHE A 6 9.22 -14.08 4.54
C PHE A 6 10.30 -13.23 5.23
N LEU A 7 11.47 -13.82 5.49
CA LEU A 7 12.62 -13.14 6.08
C LEU A 7 13.53 -12.47 5.03
N SER A 8 12.98 -12.14 3.86
CA SER A 8 13.75 -11.41 2.85
C SER A 8 13.76 -9.91 3.17
N ILE A 9 14.89 -9.27 2.90
CA ILE A 9 15.07 -7.82 3.02
C ILE A 9 13.93 -7.03 2.35
N PRO A 10 13.51 -7.32 1.09
CA PRO A 10 12.45 -6.53 0.46
C PRO A 10 11.10 -6.69 1.15
N VAL A 11 10.75 -7.89 1.63
CA VAL A 11 9.49 -8.09 2.38
C VAL A 11 9.49 -7.28 3.67
N PHE A 12 10.60 -7.29 4.42
CA PHE A 12 10.76 -6.47 5.61
C PHE A 12 10.68 -4.96 5.29
N SER A 13 11.26 -4.52 4.19
CA SER A 13 11.16 -3.11 3.78
C SER A 13 9.72 -2.67 3.51
N VAL A 14 8.88 -3.53 2.93
CA VAL A 14 7.47 -3.23 2.69
C VAL A 14 6.71 -3.06 4.02
N PHE A 15 6.96 -3.93 5.01
CA PHE A 15 6.37 -3.76 6.34
C PHE A 15 6.79 -2.46 7.02
N LEU A 16 8.07 -2.08 6.90
CA LEU A 16 8.57 -0.82 7.47
C LEU A 16 7.94 0.39 6.78
N VAL A 17 7.83 0.39 5.45
CA VAL A 17 7.17 1.47 4.70
C VAL A 17 5.69 1.58 5.05
N LEU A 18 4.96 0.44 5.08
CA LEU A 18 3.55 0.43 5.46
C LEU A 18 3.34 0.91 6.90
N GLY A 19 4.18 0.47 7.84
CA GLY A 19 4.12 0.90 9.23
C GLY A 19 4.45 2.38 9.40
N PHE A 20 5.45 2.90 8.69
CA PHE A 20 5.81 4.31 8.70
C PHE A 20 4.69 5.20 8.17
N VAL A 21 4.14 4.86 6.99
CA VAL A 21 3.01 5.61 6.40
C VAL A 21 1.79 5.54 7.33
N TYR A 22 1.51 4.37 7.90
CA TYR A 22 0.42 4.22 8.87
C TYR A 22 0.58 5.15 10.07
N TYR A 23 1.76 5.10 10.70
CA TYR A 23 2.06 5.89 11.88
C TYR A 23 1.96 7.40 11.61
N VAL A 24 2.59 7.86 10.53
CA VAL A 24 2.62 9.28 10.17
C VAL A 24 1.21 9.78 9.83
N THR A 25 0.43 9.04 9.05
CA THR A 25 -0.92 9.48 8.71
C THR A 25 -1.81 9.56 9.95
N VAL A 26 -1.79 8.57 10.86
CA VAL A 26 -2.72 8.50 11.99
C VAL A 26 -2.28 9.35 13.19
N PHE A 27 -1.06 9.21 13.66
CA PHE A 27 -0.60 9.82 14.92
C PHE A 27 0.05 11.19 14.73
N ILE A 28 0.40 11.57 13.50
CA ILE A 28 0.94 12.90 13.24
C ILE A 28 -0.14 13.75 12.57
N PHE A 29 -0.52 13.42 11.34
CA PHE A 29 -1.40 14.31 10.57
C PHE A 29 -2.88 14.25 11.00
N LEU A 30 -3.43 13.06 11.22
CA LEU A 30 -4.84 12.92 11.60
C LEU A 30 -5.09 13.38 13.05
N GLU A 31 -4.16 13.08 13.96
CA GLU A 31 -4.21 13.57 15.34
C GLU A 31 -4.10 15.11 15.39
N ASP A 32 -3.16 15.71 14.66
CA ASP A 32 -3.04 17.17 14.57
C ASP A 32 -4.27 17.84 13.92
N TRP A 33 -4.86 17.20 12.91
CA TRP A 33 -5.93 17.81 12.12
C TRP A 33 -7.30 17.66 12.76
N LEU A 34 -7.71 16.43 13.09
CA LEU A 34 -9.05 16.13 13.56
C LEU A 34 -9.10 15.72 15.04
N GLY A 35 -7.95 15.38 15.64
CA GLY A 35 -7.87 14.83 16.99
C GLY A 35 -8.46 13.42 17.10
N LEU A 36 -7.66 12.46 17.56
CA LEU A 36 -8.10 11.05 17.61
C LEU A 36 -9.26 10.79 18.60
N GLN A 37 -9.43 11.67 19.60
CA GLN A 37 -10.53 11.62 20.56
C GLN A 37 -11.87 12.12 19.99
N THR A 38 -11.86 12.80 18.84
CA THR A 38 -13.09 13.24 18.19
C THR A 38 -13.72 12.09 17.42
N SER A 39 -15.04 12.14 17.22
CA SER A 39 -15.74 11.14 16.42
C SER A 39 -15.23 11.09 14.98
N ALA A 40 -14.94 12.25 14.38
CA ALA A 40 -14.38 12.36 13.03
C ALA A 40 -12.97 11.77 12.94
N GLY A 41 -12.07 12.10 13.87
CA GLY A 41 -10.71 11.56 13.90
C GLY A 41 -10.71 10.05 14.10
N SER A 42 -11.48 9.54 15.07
CA SER A 42 -11.60 8.10 15.33
C SER A 42 -12.18 7.33 14.13
N LEU A 43 -13.23 7.83 13.48
CA LEU A 43 -13.80 7.22 12.28
C LEU A 43 -12.78 7.14 11.13
N ASN A 44 -12.05 8.23 10.87
CA ASN A 44 -11.01 8.26 9.85
C ASN A 44 -9.86 7.29 10.16
N ALA A 45 -9.42 7.21 11.42
CA ALA A 45 -8.41 6.26 11.86
C ALA A 45 -8.88 4.80 11.68
N MET A 46 -10.14 4.50 11.99
CA MET A 46 -10.71 3.16 11.77
C MET A 46 -10.76 2.80 10.28
N ILE A 47 -11.21 3.71 9.43
CA ILE A 47 -11.26 3.51 7.97
C ILE A 47 -9.86 3.23 7.42
N PHE A 48 -8.89 4.05 7.80
CA PHE A 48 -7.52 3.90 7.32
C PHE A 48 -6.84 2.64 7.87
N THR A 49 -7.11 2.27 9.13
CA THR A 49 -6.66 1.00 9.72
C THR A 49 -7.24 -0.20 8.98
N PHE A 50 -8.51 -0.14 8.58
CA PHE A 50 -9.15 -1.19 7.79
C PHE A 50 -8.50 -1.32 6.40
N LEU A 51 -8.24 -0.21 5.71
CA LEU A 51 -7.53 -0.21 4.42
C LEU A 51 -6.10 -0.76 4.55
N ALA A 52 -5.37 -0.40 5.60
CA ALA A 52 -4.05 -0.93 5.90
C ALA A 52 -4.08 -2.45 6.15
N PHE A 53 -5.08 -2.93 6.90
CA PHE A 53 -5.29 -4.36 7.13
C PHE A 53 -5.57 -5.12 5.83
N LEU A 54 -6.45 -4.61 4.96
CA LEU A 54 -6.74 -5.23 3.66
C LEU A 54 -5.52 -5.29 2.75
N SER A 55 -4.73 -4.21 2.72
CA SER A 55 -3.46 -4.15 2.00
C SER A 55 -2.48 -5.21 2.51
N LEU A 56 -2.35 -5.31 3.83
CA LEU A 56 -1.45 -6.25 4.48
C LEU A 56 -1.88 -7.71 4.25
N PHE A 57 -3.17 -8.02 4.41
CA PHE A 57 -3.71 -9.35 4.14
C PHE A 57 -3.49 -9.79 2.69
N SER A 58 -3.69 -8.86 1.74
CA SER A 58 -3.44 -9.11 0.32
C SER A 58 -1.96 -9.32 0.04
N PHE A 59 -1.07 -8.56 0.68
CA PHE A 59 0.38 -8.74 0.60
C PHE A 59 0.80 -10.12 1.09
N PHE A 60 0.33 -10.54 2.28
CA PHE A 60 0.59 -11.90 2.79
C PHE A 60 0.10 -12.98 1.83
N SER A 61 -1.09 -12.80 1.25
CA SER A 61 -1.62 -13.71 0.25
C SER A 61 -0.71 -13.81 -0.98
N CYS A 62 -0.10 -12.71 -1.44
CA CYS A 62 0.85 -12.71 -2.56
C CYS A 62 2.17 -13.43 -2.24
N VAL A 63 2.70 -13.22 -1.03
CA VAL A 63 3.97 -13.79 -0.58
C VAL A 63 3.85 -15.30 -0.34
N LEU A 64 2.72 -15.73 0.24
CA LEU A 64 2.52 -17.12 0.68
C LEU A 64 1.93 -18.03 -0.41
N THR A 65 1.24 -17.46 -1.40
CA THR A 65 0.63 -18.22 -2.50
C THR A 65 1.67 -18.55 -3.55
N ASP A 66 1.74 -19.82 -3.92
CA ASP A 66 2.59 -20.26 -5.03
C ASP A 66 2.04 -19.70 -6.36
N PRO A 67 2.87 -19.10 -7.24
CA PRO A 67 2.44 -18.52 -8.51
C PRO A 67 1.76 -19.52 -9.45
N GLY A 68 1.96 -20.82 -9.22
CA GLY A 68 1.67 -21.87 -10.18
C GLY A 68 2.85 -22.08 -11.12
N GLY A 69 3.03 -23.32 -11.57
CA GLY A 69 4.10 -23.69 -12.48
C GLY A 69 3.68 -24.87 -13.36
N VAL A 70 4.43 -25.05 -14.43
CA VAL A 70 4.24 -26.17 -15.37
C VAL A 70 4.70 -27.47 -14.69
N PRO A 71 3.89 -28.55 -14.72
CA PRO A 71 4.31 -29.85 -14.20
C PRO A 71 5.52 -30.40 -14.97
N SER A 72 6.42 -31.11 -14.31
CA SER A 72 7.66 -31.62 -14.89
C SER A 72 7.48 -32.66 -16.01
N SER A 73 6.27 -33.17 -16.18
CA SER A 73 5.89 -34.10 -17.25
C SER A 73 5.47 -33.40 -18.54
N TYR A 74 5.46 -32.06 -18.57
CA TYR A 74 5.13 -31.33 -19.78
C TYR A 74 6.27 -31.45 -20.80
N VAL A 75 5.94 -31.98 -21.98
CA VAL A 75 6.82 -31.99 -23.15
C VAL A 75 6.19 -31.03 -24.15
N PRO A 76 6.89 -29.96 -24.57
CA PRO A 76 6.37 -29.09 -25.61
C PRO A 76 6.31 -29.86 -26.94
N ASP A 77 5.15 -29.83 -27.59
CA ASP A 77 5.00 -30.35 -28.94
C ASP A 77 5.74 -29.41 -29.90
N VAL A 78 6.59 -29.96 -30.77
CA VAL A 78 7.49 -29.21 -31.67
C VAL A 78 6.75 -28.48 -32.81
N GLU A 79 5.41 -28.51 -32.80
CA GLU A 79 4.57 -27.90 -33.83
C GLU A 79 4.13 -26.48 -33.41
N ASP A 80 4.66 -25.50 -34.13
CA ASP A 80 4.36 -24.06 -34.10
C ASP A 80 5.15 -23.20 -33.08
N SER A 81 6.36 -22.84 -33.51
CA SER A 81 7.43 -22.11 -32.83
C SER A 81 7.14 -20.62 -32.53
N GLY A 82 5.91 -20.27 -32.13
CA GLY A 82 5.57 -18.88 -31.80
C GLY A 82 4.42 -18.66 -30.82
N VAL A 83 3.50 -19.62 -30.67
CA VAL A 83 2.24 -19.40 -29.91
C VAL A 83 2.16 -20.27 -28.65
N ALA A 84 2.69 -21.50 -28.68
CA ALA A 84 2.55 -22.45 -27.57
C ALA A 84 3.40 -22.11 -26.33
N ASP A 85 4.58 -21.50 -26.50
CA ASP A 85 5.46 -21.13 -25.38
C ASP A 85 4.87 -20.03 -24.48
N GLN A 86 3.93 -19.21 -25.00
CA GLN A 86 3.27 -18.16 -24.21
C GLN A 86 2.08 -18.66 -23.39
N GLU A 87 1.34 -19.67 -23.87
CA GLU A 87 0.18 -20.20 -23.13
C GLU A 87 0.59 -21.03 -21.91
N LEU A 88 1.80 -21.58 -21.92
CA LEU A 88 2.17 -22.58 -20.95
C LEU A 88 2.69 -22.05 -19.61
N LYS A 89 3.19 -20.82 -19.55
CA LYS A 89 3.79 -20.31 -18.32
C LYS A 89 3.56 -18.82 -18.21
N LYS A 90 2.28 -18.43 -18.12
CA LYS A 90 1.92 -17.03 -17.88
C LYS A 90 2.18 -16.64 -16.42
N THR A 91 3.45 -16.67 -16.03
CA THR A 91 3.98 -15.83 -14.97
C THR A 91 4.03 -14.43 -15.54
N ASP A 92 3.34 -13.50 -14.91
CA ASP A 92 3.27 -12.11 -15.34
C ASP A 92 4.64 -11.45 -15.19
N HIS A 93 5.20 -11.47 -13.97
CA HIS A 93 6.55 -10.98 -13.69
C HIS A 93 7.10 -11.54 -12.38
N HIS A 94 8.41 -11.40 -12.16
CA HIS A 94 9.01 -11.60 -10.85
C HIS A 94 8.97 -10.30 -10.05
N CYS A 95 8.30 -10.30 -8.89
CA CYS A 95 8.15 -9.10 -8.08
C CYS A 95 9.07 -9.18 -6.86
N MET A 96 10.08 -8.30 -6.84
CA MET A 96 11.06 -8.23 -5.75
C MET A 96 10.42 -7.88 -4.40
N TRP A 97 9.36 -7.05 -4.39
CA TRP A 97 8.71 -6.54 -3.19
C TRP A 97 7.98 -7.63 -2.39
N ILE A 98 7.41 -8.62 -3.07
CA ILE A 98 6.80 -9.80 -2.45
C ILE A 98 7.78 -10.98 -2.38
N ASN A 99 8.98 -10.83 -2.95
CA ASN A 99 9.98 -11.87 -3.09
C ASN A 99 9.40 -13.19 -3.65
N ASN A 100 8.55 -13.05 -4.68
CA ASN A 100 7.80 -14.14 -5.28
C ASN A 100 7.44 -13.77 -6.74
N CYS A 101 7.22 -14.76 -7.59
CA CYS A 101 6.65 -14.49 -8.92
C CYS A 101 5.16 -14.18 -8.79
N VAL A 102 4.67 -13.32 -9.67
CA VAL A 102 3.24 -13.11 -9.90
C VAL A 102 2.84 -13.98 -11.07
N GLY A 103 1.87 -14.86 -10.87
CA GLY A 103 1.35 -15.79 -11.86
C GLY A 103 -0.13 -16.06 -11.61
N ASN A 104 -0.72 -16.95 -12.40
CA ASN A 104 -2.18 -17.14 -12.44
C ASN A 104 -2.83 -17.35 -11.05
N ARG A 105 -2.16 -18.04 -10.12
CA ARG A 105 -2.71 -18.38 -8.80
C ARG A 105 -2.71 -17.22 -7.80
N ASN A 106 -1.75 -16.30 -7.89
CA ASN A 106 -1.65 -15.14 -6.99
C ASN A 106 -1.93 -13.79 -7.68
N TYR A 107 -2.19 -13.79 -9.00
CA TYR A 107 -2.50 -12.60 -9.79
C TYR A 107 -3.66 -11.77 -9.20
N LYS A 108 -4.77 -12.42 -8.83
CA LYS A 108 -5.92 -11.72 -8.21
C LYS A 108 -5.53 -11.03 -6.90
N ALA A 109 -4.79 -11.71 -6.04
CA ALA A 109 -4.31 -11.14 -4.77
C ALA A 109 -3.36 -9.95 -5.02
N PHE A 110 -2.54 -10.03 -6.07
CA PHE A 110 -1.62 -8.96 -6.45
C PHE A 110 -2.36 -7.71 -6.93
N ILE A 111 -3.38 -7.86 -7.77
CA ILE A 111 -4.21 -6.73 -8.22
C ILE A 111 -4.95 -6.09 -7.04
N VAL A 112 -5.50 -6.90 -6.13
CA VAL A 112 -6.17 -6.41 -4.92
C VAL A 112 -5.20 -5.67 -3.99
N LEU A 113 -3.97 -6.17 -3.83
CA LEU A 113 -2.90 -5.48 -3.10
C LEU A 113 -2.62 -4.09 -3.70
N VAL A 114 -2.40 -4.02 -5.02
CA VAL A 114 -2.10 -2.75 -5.70
C VAL A 114 -3.26 -1.76 -5.55
N PHE A 115 -4.50 -2.24 -5.67
CA PHE A 115 -5.69 -1.42 -5.50
C PHE A 115 -5.76 -0.79 -4.09
N TYR A 116 -5.69 -1.60 -3.03
CA TYR A 116 -5.78 -1.08 -1.66
C TYR A 116 -4.55 -0.24 -1.26
N ALA A 117 -3.35 -0.57 -1.75
CA ALA A 117 -2.17 0.25 -1.53
C ALA A 117 -2.30 1.63 -2.19
N THR A 118 -2.87 1.69 -3.40
CA THR A 118 -3.12 2.95 -4.12
C THR A 118 -4.18 3.78 -3.40
N MET A 119 -5.29 3.17 -2.98
CA MET A 119 -6.31 3.86 -2.17
C MET A 119 -5.75 4.40 -0.86
N SER A 120 -4.93 3.61 -0.16
CA SER A 120 -4.29 4.03 1.10
C SER A 120 -3.32 5.21 0.89
N SER A 121 -2.56 5.18 -0.21
CA SER A 121 -1.63 6.25 -0.57
C SER A 121 -2.39 7.54 -0.92
N PHE A 122 -3.46 7.42 -1.71
CA PHE A 122 -4.31 8.55 -2.05
C PHE A 122 -4.97 9.16 -0.81
N TYR A 123 -5.55 8.32 0.06
CA TYR A 123 -6.14 8.77 1.33
C TYR A 123 -5.12 9.51 2.20
N SER A 124 -3.92 8.95 2.38
CA SER A 124 -2.85 9.60 3.15
C SER A 124 -2.47 10.95 2.55
N SER A 125 -2.34 11.03 1.22
CA SER A 125 -2.02 12.30 0.55
C SER A 125 -3.09 13.37 0.77
N VAL A 126 -4.37 13.00 0.72
CA VAL A 126 -5.49 13.91 0.99
C VAL A 126 -5.44 14.42 2.43
N VAL A 127 -5.26 13.53 3.41
CA VAL A 127 -5.15 13.91 4.83
C VAL A 127 -3.99 14.89 5.04
N ILE A 128 -2.82 14.61 4.46
CA ILE A 128 -1.64 15.47 4.60
C ILE A 128 -1.88 16.83 3.95
N ILE A 129 -2.41 16.87 2.73
CA ILE A 129 -2.68 18.12 2.00
C ILE A 129 -3.72 18.96 2.75
N CYS A 130 -4.82 18.36 3.19
CA CYS A 130 -5.85 19.07 3.93
C CYS A 130 -5.34 19.61 5.28
N CYS A 131 -4.55 18.81 6.02
CA CYS A 131 -3.91 19.26 7.25
C CYS A 131 -2.95 20.44 6.98
N ALA A 132 -2.17 20.40 5.89
CA ALA A 132 -1.28 21.49 5.51
C ALA A 132 -2.05 22.78 5.18
N ILE A 133 -3.14 22.68 4.40
CA ILE A 133 -4.00 23.81 4.05
C ILE A 133 -4.63 24.44 5.31
N GLU A 134 -5.11 23.63 6.24
CA GLU A 134 -5.69 24.14 7.48
C GLU A 134 -4.64 24.85 8.35
N LYS A 135 -3.42 24.29 8.46
CA LYS A 135 -2.33 24.95 9.19
C LYS A 135 -1.94 26.28 8.56
N ASP A 136 -1.88 26.37 7.23
CA ASP A 136 -1.59 27.62 6.52
C ASP A 136 -2.66 28.69 6.76
N TRP A 137 -3.95 28.31 6.73
CA TRP A 137 -5.04 29.25 6.98
C TRP A 137 -5.00 29.81 8.40
N ASN A 138 -4.83 28.93 9.40
CA ASN A 138 -4.70 29.34 10.80
C ASN A 138 -3.49 30.27 11.02
N PHE A 139 -2.37 29.99 10.35
CA PHE A 139 -1.18 30.85 10.41
C PHE A 139 -1.45 32.25 9.86
N VAL A 140 -2.13 32.35 8.71
CA VAL A 140 -2.49 33.63 8.09
C VAL A 140 -3.43 34.44 8.99
N GLU A 141 -4.47 33.83 9.56
CA GLU A 141 -5.40 34.54 10.45
C GLU A 141 -4.69 35.12 11.69
N VAL A 142 -3.82 34.33 12.34
CA VAL A 142 -3.05 34.79 13.51
C VAL A 142 -2.08 35.90 13.14
N PHE A 143 -1.40 35.79 11.99
CA PHE A 143 -0.47 36.81 11.51
C PHE A 143 -1.19 38.14 11.20
N LEU A 144 -2.31 38.08 10.47
CA LEU A 144 -3.10 39.27 10.16
C LEU A 144 -3.62 39.94 11.43
N SER A 145 -4.20 39.16 12.35
CA SER A 145 -4.69 39.66 13.63
C SER A 145 -3.59 40.38 14.43
N ARG A 146 -2.40 39.80 14.51
CA ARG A 146 -1.24 40.43 15.17
C ARG A 146 -0.76 41.70 14.47
N SER A 147 -0.72 41.72 13.14
CA SER A 147 -0.30 42.90 12.39
C SER A 147 -1.25 44.08 12.59
N PHE A 148 -2.57 43.84 12.63
CA PHE A 148 -3.55 44.88 12.88
C PHE A 148 -3.48 45.44 14.30
N TYR A 149 -3.27 44.58 15.31
CA TYR A 149 -3.14 45.00 16.71
C TYR A 149 -1.90 45.87 16.99
N VAL A 150 -0.78 45.63 16.30
CA VAL A 150 0.46 46.41 16.50
C VAL A 150 0.41 47.76 15.77
N SER A 151 -0.55 47.95 14.85
CA SER A 151 -0.73 49.19 14.09
C SER A 151 -1.73 50.20 14.67
N GLN A 152 -2.30 49.93 15.87
CA GLN A 152 -3.09 50.87 16.67
C GLN A 152 -2.30 51.34 17.90
#